data_AF-A0A8J4PSM9-F1
#
_entry.id   AF-A0A8J4PSM9-F1
#
_cell.length_a   1.000
_cell.length_b   1.000
_cell.length_c   1.000
_cell.angle_alpha   90.00
_cell.angle_beta   90.00
_cell.angle_gamma   90.00
#
_symmetry.space_group_name_H-M   'P 1'
#
loop_
_entity.id
_entity.type
_entity.pdbx_description
1 polymer ?
#
loop_
_entity_poly.entity_id
_entity_poly.type
_entity_poly.pdbx_seq_one_letter_code
_entity_poly.pdbx_strand_id
1 'polypeptide(L)'
;KRGVIDGRVASVTNNLLPNYNGESNQFNNVQSYIGIGIRSYRKLVQLDPDFSVLIDQRPAEDSNTSVCSSSPKSKISKAQLAGIIIGSVAFAAIIVTMTAYALYKRKERVTLENKLRTL
;
A
#
# COMPACT_ATOMS: atom_id res chain seq x y z
N LYS A 1 24.74 -16.89 25.59
CA LYS A 1 25.43 -15.65 25.19
C LYS A 1 26.42 -15.29 26.28
N ARG A 2 27.49 -14.55 25.98
CA ARG A 2 28.55 -14.24 26.97
C ARG A 2 28.68 -12.73 27.13
N GLY A 3 29.02 -12.30 28.32
CA GLY A 3 29.37 -10.92 28.65
C GLY A 3 30.57 -10.89 29.59
N VAL A 4 31.13 -9.71 29.78
CA VAL A 4 32.20 -9.48 30.77
C VAL A 4 31.56 -8.83 31.99
N ILE A 5 31.54 -9.56 33.10
CA ILE A 5 31.01 -9.11 34.40
C ILE A 5 32.19 -8.95 35.35
N ASP A 6 32.44 -7.73 35.81
CA ASP A 6 33.53 -7.41 36.74
C ASP A 6 34.91 -7.96 36.28
N GLY A 7 35.17 -7.89 34.96
CA GLY A 7 36.40 -8.37 34.34
C GLY A 7 36.46 -9.89 34.09
N ARG A 8 35.39 -10.63 34.38
CA ARG A 8 35.29 -12.09 34.13
C ARG A 8 34.28 -12.40 33.05
N VAL A 9 34.60 -13.36 32.19
CA VAL A 9 33.64 -13.86 31.19
C VAL A 9 32.58 -14.69 31.89
N ALA A 10 31.32 -14.29 31.74
CA ALA A 10 30.17 -14.95 32.35
C ALA A 10 29.05 -15.18 31.34
N SER A 11 28.21 -16.18 31.61
CA SER A 11 27.04 -16.47 30.79
C SER A 11 25.91 -15.49 31.08
N VAL A 12 25.23 -15.06 30.02
CA VAL A 12 24.10 -14.13 30.03
C VAL A 12 22.95 -14.75 29.26
N THR A 13 21.73 -14.57 29.76
CA THR A 13 20.49 -15.06 29.14
C THR A 13 19.76 -13.93 28.41
N ASN A 14 19.17 -14.22 27.26
CA ASN A 14 18.31 -13.27 26.55
C ASN A 14 16.93 -13.91 26.42
N ASN A 15 15.91 -13.22 26.92
CA ASN A 15 14.53 -13.63 26.79
C ASN A 15 13.77 -12.56 26.01
N LEU A 16 12.93 -12.98 25.07
CA LEU A 16 11.96 -12.09 24.43
C LEU A 16 10.87 -11.76 25.45
N LEU A 17 10.53 -10.48 25.59
CA LEU A 17 9.43 -10.02 26.45
C LEU A 17 8.23 -9.70 25.57
N PRO A 18 7.28 -10.65 25.40
CA PRO A 18 6.14 -10.48 24.50
C PRO A 18 5.11 -9.44 24.97
N ASN A 19 5.11 -9.07 26.26
CA ASN A 19 4.02 -8.31 26.88
C ASN A 19 4.46 -7.01 27.59
N TYR A 20 5.56 -6.35 27.18
CA TYR A 20 5.86 -5.01 27.69
C TYR A 20 5.00 -3.98 26.95
N ASN A 21 3.74 -3.90 27.40
CA ASN A 21 2.64 -3.01 27.03
C ASN A 21 2.86 -2.06 25.84
N GLY A 22 2.18 -2.38 24.74
CA GLY A 22 1.93 -1.46 23.65
C GLY A 22 2.22 -2.09 22.30
N GLU A 23 1.56 -3.20 21.96
CA GLU A 23 1.25 -3.43 20.55
C GLU A 23 0.29 -2.32 20.09
N SER A 24 0.82 -1.11 19.91
CA SER A 24 0.28 -0.26 18.87
C SER A 24 0.56 -1.04 17.60
N ASN A 25 -0.47 -1.68 17.06
CA ASN A 25 -0.54 -2.16 15.68
C ASN A 25 -0.43 -0.97 14.71
N GLN A 26 0.61 -0.15 14.90
CA GLN A 26 1.01 0.85 13.96
C GLN A 26 1.89 0.10 13.00
N PHE A 27 1.32 -0.18 11.83
CA PHE A 27 1.86 -0.99 10.74
C PHE A 27 3.32 -0.66 10.33
N ASN A 28 3.93 0.39 10.90
CA ASN A 28 5.20 0.97 10.52
C ASN A 28 6.31 0.86 11.57
N ASN A 29 6.07 0.22 12.72
CA ASN A 29 7.09 0.06 13.77
C ASN A 29 7.09 -1.37 14.34
N VAL A 30 8.10 -2.15 13.99
CA VAL A 30 8.34 -3.48 14.60
C VAL A 30 9.27 -3.26 15.79
N GLN A 31 8.70 -3.21 16.99
CA GLN A 31 9.46 -3.09 18.23
C GLN A 31 9.49 -4.45 18.95
N SER A 32 10.70 -4.94 19.27
CA SER A 32 10.90 -6.15 20.07
C SER A 32 11.62 -5.82 21.36
N TYR A 33 11.03 -6.20 22.50
CA TYR A 33 11.65 -6.04 23.81
C TYR A 33 12.43 -7.31 24.15
N ILE A 34 13.73 -7.14 24.46
CA ILE A 34 14.64 -8.23 24.82
C ILE A 34 15.19 -7.97 26.22
N GLY A 35 14.88 -8.87 27.14
CA GLY A 35 15.36 -8.84 28.52
C GLY A 35 16.67 -9.60 28.61
N ILE A 36 17.68 -8.95 29.17
CA ILE A 36 19.01 -9.54 29.35
C ILE A 36 19.18 -9.90 30.82
N GLY A 37 19.15 -11.21 31.12
CA GLY A 37 19.34 -11.76 32.45
C GLY A 37 20.83 -11.86 32.78
N ILE A 38 21.28 -11.01 33.70
CA ILE A 38 22.64 -10.99 34.23
C ILE A 38 22.57 -11.46 35.69
N ARG A 39 23.52 -12.32 36.10
CA ARG A 39 23.64 -12.72 37.51
C ARG A 39 24.20 -11.56 38.35
N SER A 40 24.37 -11.76 39.65
CA SER A 40 24.95 -10.75 40.55
C SER A 40 26.24 -10.16 39.97
N TYR A 41 26.29 -8.82 39.89
CA TYR A 41 27.45 -8.03 39.49
C TYR A 41 27.66 -6.92 40.52
N ARG A 42 28.90 -6.42 40.63
CA ARG A 42 29.26 -5.43 41.65
C ARG A 42 29.65 -4.07 41.09
N LYS A 43 30.32 -4.01 39.94
CA LYS A 43 30.89 -2.77 39.41
C LYS A 43 30.59 -2.54 37.94
N LEU A 44 30.75 -3.56 37.09
CA LEU A 44 30.68 -3.38 35.64
C LEU A 44 30.09 -4.61 34.96
N VAL A 45 29.23 -4.36 33.99
CA VAL A 45 28.78 -5.36 33.03
C VAL A 45 28.98 -4.79 31.63
N GLN A 46 29.79 -5.45 30.83
CA GLN A 46 30.03 -5.12 29.43
C GLN A 46 29.42 -6.21 28.55
N LEU A 47 28.50 -5.79 27.71
CA LEU A 47 27.76 -6.64 26.78
C LEU A 47 28.01 -6.13 25.36
N ASP A 48 28.17 -7.05 24.42
CA ASP A 48 28.27 -6.75 23.01
C ASP A 48 27.00 -7.22 22.30
N PRO A 49 26.05 -6.32 22.02
CA PRO A 49 24.83 -6.69 21.35
C PRO A 49 25.07 -6.80 19.84
N ASP A 50 25.30 -8.01 19.35
CA ASP A 50 25.24 -8.29 17.92
C ASP A 50 23.77 -8.28 17.45
N PHE A 51 23.39 -7.21 16.76
CA PHE A 51 22.05 -7.01 16.19
C PHE A 51 21.94 -7.44 14.73
N SER A 52 22.90 -8.20 14.19
CA SER A 52 22.90 -8.64 12.80
C SER A 52 21.64 -9.45 12.40
N VAL A 53 20.87 -9.94 13.37
CA VAL A 53 19.60 -10.67 13.17
C VAL A 53 18.38 -9.73 13.07
N LEU A 54 18.49 -8.45 13.46
CA LEU A 54 17.36 -7.50 13.49
C LEU A 54 17.21 -6.67 12.20
N ILE A 55 18.14 -6.77 11.25
CA ILE A 55 17.99 -6.14 9.94
C ILE A 55 17.47 -7.19 8.97
N ASP A 56 16.18 -7.10 8.64
CA ASP A 56 15.62 -7.85 7.53
C ASP A 56 16.34 -7.40 6.24
N GLN A 57 17.17 -8.28 5.69
CA GLN A 57 17.90 -8.04 4.44
C GLN A 57 16.98 -8.18 3.22
N ARG A 58 15.72 -8.56 3.41
CA ARG A 58 14.77 -8.65 2.31
C ARG A 58 14.33 -7.25 1.90
N PRO A 59 14.33 -6.95 0.60
CA PRO A 59 13.71 -5.74 0.10
C PRO A 59 12.27 -5.64 0.62
N ALA A 60 11.83 -4.43 0.97
CA ALA A 60 10.44 -4.18 1.36
C ALA A 60 9.42 -4.65 0.30
N GLU A 61 9.87 -4.86 -0.94
CA GLU A 61 9.05 -5.39 -2.04
C GLU A 61 8.65 -6.86 -1.84
N ASP A 62 9.42 -7.64 -1.06
CA ASP A 62 9.23 -9.09 -0.86
C ASP A 62 8.51 -9.46 0.45
N SER A 63 8.18 -8.48 1.30
CA SER A 63 7.49 -8.73 2.59
C SER A 63 6.04 -8.24 2.57
N ASN A 64 5.11 -9.17 2.82
CA ASN A 64 3.66 -8.92 2.86
C ASN A 64 3.20 -7.95 3.97
N THR A 65 4.13 -7.50 4.82
CA THR A 65 3.91 -6.61 5.97
C THR A 65 4.63 -5.27 5.81
N SER A 66 5.23 -4.98 4.65
CA SER A 66 5.91 -3.71 4.42
C SER A 66 4.92 -2.58 4.09
N VAL A 67 5.15 -1.45 4.73
CA VAL A 67 4.38 -0.21 4.51
C VAL A 67 4.94 0.57 3.32
N CYS A 68 6.24 0.40 3.05
CA CYS A 68 6.88 0.84 1.83
C CYS A 68 6.72 -0.25 0.76
N SER A 69 5.48 -0.52 0.36
CA SER A 69 5.28 -1.14 -0.93
C SER A 69 5.76 -0.14 -1.97
N SER A 70 6.84 -0.48 -2.70
CA SER A 70 7.17 0.14 -3.97
C SER A 70 5.86 0.28 -4.73
N SER A 71 5.43 1.53 -4.92
CA SER A 71 4.05 1.84 -5.28
C SER A 71 3.56 0.89 -6.39
N PRO A 72 2.43 0.18 -6.22
CA PRO A 72 1.99 -0.77 -7.22
C PRO A 72 1.86 -0.02 -8.54
N LYS A 73 2.68 -0.45 -9.52
CA LYS A 73 2.70 0.09 -10.86
C LYS A 73 1.25 0.14 -11.35
N SER A 74 0.79 1.35 -11.67
CA SER A 74 -0.55 1.73 -12.14
C SER A 74 -1.71 1.52 -11.14
N LYS A 75 -2.33 2.64 -10.72
CA LYS A 75 -3.58 2.70 -9.93
C LYS A 75 -4.82 2.09 -10.63
N ILE A 76 -4.66 1.47 -11.80
CA ILE A 76 -5.75 0.99 -12.64
C ILE A 76 -5.44 -0.43 -13.12
N SER A 77 -6.39 -1.35 -12.88
CA SER A 77 -6.30 -2.71 -13.42
C SER A 77 -6.46 -2.69 -14.94
N LYS A 78 -5.77 -3.59 -15.65
CA LYS A 78 -5.93 -3.76 -17.11
C LYS A 78 -7.38 -3.98 -17.51
N ALA A 79 -8.15 -4.67 -16.67
CA ALA A 79 -9.58 -4.90 -16.89
C ALA A 79 -10.40 -3.60 -16.74
N GLN A 80 -10.06 -2.74 -15.78
CA GLN A 80 -10.72 -1.44 -15.63
C GLN A 80 -10.42 -0.52 -16.82
N LEU A 81 -9.17 -0.51 -17.30
CA LEU A 81 -8.79 0.24 -18.48
C LEU A 81 -9.58 -0.21 -19.72
N ALA A 82 -9.70 -1.53 -19.94
CA ALA A 82 -10.49 -2.07 -21.04
C ALA A 82 -11.97 -1.65 -20.95
N GLY A 83 -12.56 -1.69 -19.75
CA GLY A 83 -13.94 -1.27 -19.51
C GLY A 83 -14.19 0.20 -19.86
N ILE A 84 -13.27 1.10 -19.46
CA ILE A 84 -13.39 2.54 -19.76
C ILE A 84 -13.33 2.79 -21.27
N ILE A 85 -12.40 2.14 -21.97
CA ILE A 85 -12.24 2.29 -23.42
C ILE A 85 -13.53 1.85 -24.14
N ILE A 86 -14.00 0.64 -23.87
CA ILE A 86 -15.19 0.09 -24.53
C ILE A 86 -16.44 0.91 -24.20
N GLY A 87 -16.60 1.30 -22.93
CA GLY A 87 -17.73 2.11 -22.48
C GLY A 87 -17.76 3.49 -23.15
N SER A 88 -16.61 4.16 -23.26
CA SER A 88 -16.53 5.49 -23.88
C SER A 88 -16.86 5.47 -25.38
N VAL A 89 -16.37 4.47 -26.12
CA VAL A 89 -16.61 4.34 -27.56
C VAL A 89 -18.08 4.04 -27.85
N ALA A 90 -18.68 3.09 -27.13
CA ALA A 90 -20.09 2.75 -27.30
C ALA A 90 -21.00 3.93 -26.95
N PHE A 91 -20.71 4.63 -25.85
CA PHE A 91 -21.48 5.80 -25.43
C PHE A 91 -21.38 6.95 -26.43
N ALA A 92 -20.18 7.23 -26.96
CA ALA A 92 -19.99 8.26 -27.98
C ALA A 92 -20.78 7.96 -29.26
N ALA A 93 -20.80 6.71 -29.72
CA ALA A 93 -21.57 6.31 -30.91
C ALA A 93 -23.08 6.54 -30.74
N ILE A 94 -23.63 6.24 -29.56
CA ILE A 94 -25.04 6.47 -29.25
C ILE A 94 -25.36 7.97 -29.26
N ILE A 95 -24.51 8.80 -28.65
CA ILE A 95 -24.72 10.26 -28.65
C ILE A 95 -24.70 10.82 -30.07
N VAL A 96 -23.73 10.41 -30.89
CA VAL A 96 -23.58 10.88 -32.28
C VAL A 96 -24.80 10.51 -33.12
N THR A 97 -25.25 9.26 -33.05
CA THR A 97 -26.44 8.82 -33.79
C THR A 97 -27.70 9.54 -33.35
N MET A 98 -27.89 9.74 -32.03
CA MET A 98 -29.03 10.45 -31.47
C MET A 98 -29.05 11.93 -31.88
N THR A 99 -27.90 12.62 -31.82
CA THR A 99 -27.77 14.01 -32.26
C THR A 99 -27.99 14.16 -33.77
N ALA A 100 -27.43 13.28 -34.59
CA ALA A 100 -27.66 13.28 -36.03
C ALA A 100 -29.14 13.11 -36.38
N TYR A 101 -29.82 12.15 -35.75
CA TYR A 101 -31.25 11.92 -35.96
C TYR A 101 -32.10 13.13 -35.54
N ALA A 102 -31.80 13.75 -34.39
CA ALA A 102 -32.50 14.93 -33.91
C ALA A 102 -32.35 16.13 -34.87
N LEU A 103 -31.15 16.34 -35.42
CA LEU A 103 -30.90 17.39 -36.41
C LEU A 103 -31.62 17.13 -37.73
N TYR A 104 -31.60 15.89 -38.23
CA TYR A 104 -32.30 15.51 -39.46
C TYR A 104 -33.81 15.77 -39.33
N LYS A 105 -34.42 15.30 -38.24
CA LYS A 105 -35.86 15.48 -37.97
C LYS A 105 -36.24 16.95 -37.78
N ARG A 106 -35.36 17.76 -37.20
CA ARG A 106 -35.56 19.22 -37.11
C ARG A 106 -35.60 19.88 -38.48
N LYS A 107 -34.69 19.52 -39.40
CA LYS A 107 -34.68 20.05 -40.77
C LYS A 107 -35.94 19.69 -41.54
N GLU A 108 -36.42 18.46 -41.41
CA GLU A 108 -37.67 18.02 -42.04
C GLU A 108 -38.88 18.80 -41.54
N ARG A 109 -39.02 18.97 -40.22
CA ARG A 109 -40.10 19.77 -39.62
C ARG A 109 -40.07 21.23 -40.10
N VAL A 110 -38.90 21.87 -40.08
CA VAL A 110 -38.75 23.26 -40.55
C VAL A 110 -39.09 23.39 -42.04
N THR A 111 -38.66 22.42 -42.86
CA THR A 111 -38.96 22.42 -44.30
C THR A 111 -40.46 22.26 -44.56
N LEU A 112 -41.14 21.39 -43.80
CA LEU A 112 -42.58 21.19 -43.91
C LEU A 112 -43.36 22.44 -43.45
N GLU A 113 -42.98 23.04 -42.31
CA GLU A 113 -43.61 24.28 -41.82
C GLU A 113 -43.45 25.42 -42.81
N ASN A 114 -42.27 25.58 -43.43
CA ASN A 114 -42.06 26.61 -44.44
C ASN A 114 -42.94 26.39 -45.68
N LYS A 115 -43.14 25.15 -46.12
CA LYS A 115 -44.05 24.83 -47.23
C LYS A 115 -45.52 25.11 -46.89
N LEU A 116 -45.94 24.85 -45.66
CA LEU A 116 -47.30 25.16 -45.19
C LEU A 116 -47.55 26.66 -45.05
N ARG A 117 -46.53 27.46 -44.73
CA ARG A 117 -46.63 28.93 -44.66
C ARG A 117 -46.69 29.63 -46.03
N THR A 118 -46.25 28.95 -47.09
CA THR A 118 -46.23 29.49 -48.46
C THR A 118 -47.47 29.12 -49.29
N LEU A 119 -48.36 28.27 -48.75
CA LEU A 119 -49.68 27.95 -49.31
C LEU A 119 -50.73 28.91 -48.74
#